data_AF-A0AAD5YCV5-F1
#
_entry.id   AF-A0AAD5YCV5-F1
#
_cell.length_a   1.000
_cell.length_b   1.000
_cell.length_c   1.000
_cell.angle_alpha   90.00
_cell.angle_beta   90.00
_cell.angle_gamma   90.00
#
_symmetry.space_group_name_H-M   'P 1'
#
loop_
_entity.id
_entity.type
_entity.pdbx_description
1 polymer ?
#
loop_
_entity_poly.entity_id
_entity_poly.type
_entity_poly.pdbx_seq_one_letter_code
_entity_poly.pdbx_strand_id
1 'polypeptide(L)'
;MNTCRFHSAPEYATYSLDNLDFPLKFGAKASGADDCYKFICVENDPVKVWIIGEVQAVGFKKEGFNARRAAILINPFRDEDRLRMKDILCKLSFPPDQTEKDDIWIGKWMASRDTEAAAIPPFTDALDICSGVQGQPKFPISVLKKFDIVAVEALISRYTKDYKTWKEWRISLQLNRLFVLHSVDATQVKLDSQLF
;
A
#
# COMPACT_ATOMS: atom_id res chain seq x y z
N MET A 1 10.99 33.13 -5.57
CA MET A 1 10.96 32.70 -4.16
C MET A 1 9.50 32.74 -3.71
N ASN A 2 8.89 31.57 -3.51
CA ASN A 2 7.66 31.43 -2.71
C ASN A 2 7.95 30.31 -1.72
N THR A 3 8.39 30.71 -0.53
CA THR A 3 8.47 29.86 0.65
C THR A 3 7.05 29.66 1.18
N CYS A 4 6.49 28.46 1.02
CA CYS A 4 5.31 28.07 1.78
C CYS A 4 5.76 27.48 3.11
N ARG A 5 5.46 28.19 4.19
CA ARG A 5 5.30 27.61 5.53
C ARG A 5 3.82 27.75 5.89
N PHE A 6 3.14 26.62 6.03
CA PHE A 6 2.12 26.43 7.04
C PHE A 6 2.44 25.13 7.77
N HIS A 7 2.66 25.22 9.07
CA HIS A 7 2.99 24.10 9.95
C HIS A 7 1.71 23.37 10.37
N SER A 8 1.40 22.29 9.66
CA SER A 8 0.82 21.03 10.14
C SER A 8 0.98 20.03 8.98
N ALA A 9 2.16 19.43 8.87
CA ALA A 9 2.81 19.19 7.59
C ALA A 9 2.09 18.19 6.63
N PRO A 10 1.89 18.55 5.34
CA PRO A 10 1.25 17.69 4.30
C PRO A 10 1.92 16.32 4.08
N GLU A 11 3.20 16.22 4.44
CA GLU A 11 4.04 15.01 4.44
C GLU A 11 3.47 13.83 5.27
N TYR A 12 2.45 14.05 6.10
CA TYR A 12 1.78 13.06 6.96
C TYR A 12 0.29 12.85 6.71
N ALA A 13 -0.29 13.44 5.66
CA ALA A 13 -1.71 13.28 5.40
C ALA A 13 -2.00 11.86 4.89
N THR A 14 -2.25 10.95 5.84
CA THR A 14 -2.76 9.62 5.55
C THR A 14 -4.26 9.61 5.77
N TYR A 15 -5.00 9.38 4.70
CA TYR A 15 -6.45 9.43 4.68
C TYR A 15 -7.04 8.04 4.87
N SER A 16 -8.20 7.95 5.49
CA SER A 16 -9.08 6.80 5.25
C SER A 16 -9.64 6.90 3.83
N LEU A 17 -9.91 5.77 3.17
CA LEU A 17 -10.34 5.76 1.76
C LEU A 17 -11.65 6.52 1.55
N ASP A 18 -12.60 6.36 2.46
CA ASP A 18 -13.88 7.07 2.48
C ASP A 18 -13.74 8.60 2.55
N ASN A 19 -12.66 9.11 3.15
CA ASN A 19 -12.40 10.54 3.32
C ASN A 19 -11.58 11.17 2.18
N LEU A 20 -11.28 10.42 1.10
CA LEU A 20 -10.61 10.99 -0.06
C LEU A 20 -11.58 11.77 -0.94
N ASP A 21 -11.55 13.10 -0.88
CA ASP A 21 -12.42 13.95 -1.72
C ASP A 21 -11.96 14.03 -3.18
N PHE A 22 -12.94 14.10 -4.09
CA PHE A 22 -12.71 14.31 -5.53
C PHE A 22 -12.80 15.81 -5.90
N PRO A 23 -12.05 16.29 -6.90
CA PRO A 23 -11.27 15.52 -7.87
C PRO A 23 -9.84 15.18 -7.42
N LEU A 24 -9.52 13.89 -7.41
CA LEU A 24 -8.15 13.41 -7.23
C LEU A 24 -7.33 13.69 -8.50
N LYS A 25 -6.12 14.22 -8.35
CA LYS A 25 -5.22 14.59 -9.45
C LYS A 25 -3.87 13.91 -9.30
N PHE A 26 -3.27 13.55 -10.43
CA PHE A 26 -1.87 13.11 -10.43
C PHE A 26 -0.94 14.31 -10.23
N GLY A 27 0.22 14.06 -9.60
CA GLY A 27 1.27 15.05 -9.47
C GLY A 27 1.74 15.60 -10.83
N ALA A 28 2.29 16.81 -10.82
CA ALA A 28 2.92 17.38 -12.01
C ALA A 28 4.23 16.64 -12.33
N LYS A 29 4.58 16.59 -13.62
CA LYS A 29 5.91 16.14 -14.04
C LYS A 29 6.91 17.27 -13.75
N ALA A 30 7.61 17.21 -12.62
CA ALA A 30 8.76 18.09 -12.40
C ALA A 30 9.86 17.73 -13.41
N SER A 31 10.56 18.72 -13.95
CA SER A 31 11.60 18.57 -14.99
C SER A 31 12.88 17.86 -14.52
N GLY A 32 12.86 17.19 -13.37
CA GLY A 32 13.98 16.43 -12.84
C GLY A 32 13.60 15.63 -11.59
N ALA A 33 14.01 14.37 -11.58
CA ALA A 33 14.10 13.42 -10.47
C ALA A 33 12.84 12.94 -9.72
N ASP A 34 11.76 13.70 -9.60
CA ASP A 34 10.64 13.26 -8.74
C ASP A 34 9.51 12.58 -9.53
N ASP A 35 9.42 11.27 -9.34
CA ASP A 35 8.42 10.34 -9.85
C ASP A 35 6.96 10.66 -9.41
N CYS A 36 6.69 11.83 -8.81
CA CYS A 36 5.39 12.22 -8.28
C CYS A 36 4.26 12.21 -9.31
N TYR A 37 4.58 12.35 -10.60
CA TYR A 37 3.59 12.26 -11.68
C TYR A 37 2.88 10.91 -11.79
N LYS A 38 3.43 9.86 -11.17
CA LYS A 38 2.82 8.53 -11.11
C LYS A 38 1.89 8.38 -9.90
N PHE A 39 1.88 9.31 -8.95
CA PHE A 39 1.05 9.24 -7.76
C PHE A 39 -0.08 10.26 -7.82
N ILE A 40 -1.18 9.94 -7.15
CA ILE A 40 -2.19 10.94 -6.78
C ILE A 40 -1.57 11.86 -5.74
N CYS A 41 -1.69 13.16 -5.95
CA CYS A 41 -1.09 14.17 -5.09
C CYS A 41 -2.11 15.24 -4.66
N VAL A 42 -1.91 15.76 -3.45
CA VAL A 42 -2.51 17.01 -2.96
C VAL A 42 -1.35 17.98 -2.77
N GLU A 43 -1.43 19.17 -3.37
CA GLU A 43 -0.35 20.18 -3.30
C GLU A 43 1.04 19.69 -3.78
N ASN A 44 1.06 18.70 -4.68
CA ASN A 44 2.25 17.96 -5.19
C ASN A 44 2.81 16.87 -4.27
N ASP A 45 2.23 16.66 -3.09
CA ASP A 45 2.62 15.59 -2.19
C ASP A 45 1.78 14.32 -2.41
N PRO A 46 2.41 13.14 -2.56
CA PRO A 46 1.69 11.89 -2.73
C PRO A 46 0.74 11.57 -1.58
N VAL A 47 -0.52 11.31 -1.92
CA VAL A 47 -1.56 10.94 -0.96
C VAL A 47 -1.33 9.52 -0.46
N LYS A 48 -1.31 9.37 0.87
CA LYS A 48 -1.27 8.06 1.54
C LYS A 48 -2.68 7.68 1.98
N VAL A 49 -3.01 6.41 1.89
CA VAL A 49 -4.29 5.84 2.34
C VAL A 49 -4.06 4.73 3.34
N TRP A 50 -4.91 4.67 4.37
CA TRP A 50 -5.02 3.55 5.27
C TRP A 50 -6.10 2.57 4.81
N ILE A 51 -5.77 1.29 4.85
CA ILE A 51 -6.70 0.19 4.58
C ILE A 51 -6.55 -0.81 5.70
N ILE A 52 -7.65 -1.10 6.40
CA ILE A 52 -7.68 -2.07 7.48
C ILE A 52 -8.50 -3.26 7.02
N GLY A 53 -7.96 -4.46 7.17
CA GLY A 53 -8.66 -5.67 6.75
C GLY A 53 -7.91 -6.95 7.03
N GLU A 54 -8.48 -8.02 6.51
CA GLU A 54 -7.98 -9.36 6.65
C GLU A 54 -7.06 -9.72 5.48
N VAL A 55 -5.91 -10.32 5.79
CA VAL A 55 -4.99 -10.84 4.77
C VAL A 55 -5.60 -12.06 4.07
N GLN A 56 -5.78 -11.99 2.76
CA GLN A 56 -6.23 -13.12 1.93
C GLN A 56 -5.07 -13.89 1.30
N ALA A 57 -4.00 -13.18 0.93
CA ALA A 57 -2.80 -13.76 0.35
C ALA A 57 -1.57 -12.86 0.55
N VAL A 58 -0.40 -13.46 0.57
CA VAL A 58 0.89 -12.77 0.65
C VAL A 58 1.80 -13.21 -0.48
N GLY A 59 2.60 -12.26 -0.99
CA GLY A 59 3.52 -12.43 -2.10
C GLY A 59 4.90 -11.86 -1.77
N PHE A 60 5.45 -12.20 -0.61
CA PHE A 60 6.76 -11.68 -0.18
C PHE A 60 7.93 -12.58 -0.60
N LYS A 61 7.69 -13.88 -0.81
CA LYS A 61 8.70 -14.85 -1.25
C LYS A 61 8.24 -15.57 -2.51
N LYS A 62 9.20 -15.96 -3.35
CA LYS A 62 9.02 -16.87 -4.49
C LYS A 62 10.15 -17.88 -4.46
N GLU A 63 9.82 -19.18 -4.41
CA GLU A 63 10.82 -20.27 -4.42
C GLU A 63 11.89 -20.16 -3.32
N GLY A 64 11.51 -19.68 -2.14
CA GLY A 64 12.42 -19.50 -1.00
C GLY A 64 13.21 -18.18 -0.99
N PHE A 65 13.22 -17.44 -2.10
CA PHE A 65 13.87 -16.14 -2.23
C PHE A 65 12.88 -14.98 -2.08
N ASN A 66 13.38 -13.77 -1.80
CA ASN A 66 12.56 -12.57 -1.81
C ASN A 66 11.92 -12.39 -3.20
N ALA A 67 10.60 -12.20 -3.22
CA ALA A 67 9.90 -11.95 -4.46
C ALA A 67 10.38 -10.64 -5.09
N ARG A 68 10.34 -10.54 -6.42
CA ARG A 68 10.68 -9.29 -7.13
C ARG A 68 9.77 -8.11 -6.72
N ARG A 69 8.55 -8.44 -6.27
CA ARG A 69 7.54 -7.52 -5.78
C ARG A 69 6.98 -8.08 -4.48
N ALA A 70 7.08 -7.32 -3.40
CA ALA A 70 6.30 -7.57 -2.19
C ALA A 70 4.84 -7.25 -2.50
N ALA A 71 3.94 -8.16 -2.17
CA ALA A 71 2.52 -7.95 -2.38
C ALA A 71 1.69 -8.54 -1.24
N ILE A 72 0.57 -7.92 -0.95
CA ILE A 72 -0.43 -8.39 -0.01
C ILE A 72 -1.81 -8.19 -0.62
N LEU A 73 -2.66 -9.19 -0.49
CA LEU A 73 -4.06 -9.14 -0.85
C LEU A 73 -4.87 -8.97 0.43
N ILE A 74 -5.68 -7.92 0.49
CA ILE A 74 -6.47 -7.59 1.67
C ILE A 74 -7.94 -7.54 1.31
N ASN A 75 -8.77 -8.12 2.17
CA ASN A 75 -10.21 -7.90 2.19
C ASN A 75 -10.52 -6.84 3.27
N PRO A 76 -10.84 -5.59 2.89
CA PRO A 76 -11.20 -4.55 3.86
C PRO A 76 -12.43 -4.94 4.67
N PHE A 77 -12.44 -4.57 5.95
CA PHE A 77 -13.59 -4.83 6.82
C PHE A 77 -14.81 -3.98 6.48
N ARG A 78 -14.58 -2.76 5.98
CA ARG A 78 -15.65 -1.82 5.63
C ARG A 78 -16.00 -1.97 4.15
N ASP A 79 -17.27 -2.19 3.88
CA ASP A 79 -17.84 -2.25 2.54
C ASP A 79 -17.60 -0.93 1.79
N GLU A 80 -17.65 0.20 2.52
CA GLU A 80 -17.38 1.52 1.95
C GLU A 80 -15.95 1.63 1.41
N ASP A 81 -14.96 1.07 2.11
CA ASP A 81 -13.56 1.07 1.66
C ASP A 81 -13.40 0.21 0.40
N ARG A 82 -14.11 -0.92 0.31
CA ARG A 82 -14.12 -1.77 -0.89
C ARG A 82 -14.72 -1.04 -2.08
N LEU A 83 -15.91 -0.46 -1.92
CA LEU A 83 -16.60 0.30 -2.96
C LEU A 83 -15.78 1.51 -3.41
N ARG A 84 -15.21 2.25 -2.45
CA ARG A 84 -14.40 3.43 -2.74
C ARG A 84 -13.11 3.07 -3.45
N MET A 85 -12.45 1.98 -3.08
CA MET A 85 -11.28 1.48 -3.81
C MET A 85 -11.65 1.05 -5.22
N LYS A 86 -12.75 0.30 -5.41
CA LYS A 86 -13.23 -0.08 -6.74
C LYS A 86 -13.43 1.16 -7.62
N ASP A 87 -14.08 2.19 -7.08
CA ASP A 87 -14.26 3.47 -7.76
C ASP A 87 -12.93 4.12 -8.16
N ILE A 88 -11.95 4.18 -7.25
CA ILE A 88 -10.62 4.72 -7.52
C ILE A 88 -9.91 3.91 -8.61
N LEU A 89 -9.89 2.58 -8.50
CA LEU A 89 -9.19 1.70 -9.43
C LEU A 89 -9.81 1.75 -10.82
N CYS A 90 -11.14 1.74 -10.91
CA CYS A 90 -11.87 1.73 -12.17
C CYS A 90 -11.91 3.10 -12.84
N LYS A 91 -12.32 4.16 -12.11
CA LYS A 91 -12.61 5.48 -12.70
C LYS A 91 -11.35 6.29 -13.02
N LEU A 92 -10.25 6.10 -12.28
CA LEU A 92 -9.00 6.81 -12.56
C LEU A 92 -8.09 6.07 -13.55
N SER A 93 -8.42 4.83 -13.91
CA SER A 93 -7.74 4.09 -14.98
C SER A 93 -8.15 4.62 -16.36
N PHE A 94 -7.29 4.43 -17.35
CA PHE A 94 -7.59 4.77 -18.73
C PHE A 94 -7.18 3.66 -19.72
N PRO A 95 -8.10 3.14 -20.56
CA PRO A 95 -9.54 3.31 -20.41
C PRO A 95 -10.02 2.83 -19.03
N PRO A 96 -11.21 3.27 -18.56
CA PRO A 96 -11.74 2.83 -17.27
C PRO A 96 -11.73 1.32 -17.15
N ASP A 97 -11.27 0.82 -16.00
CA ASP A 97 -11.25 -0.62 -15.73
C ASP A 97 -12.66 -1.09 -15.35
N GLN A 98 -13.04 -2.29 -15.79
CA GLN A 98 -14.33 -2.93 -15.48
C GLN A 98 -14.18 -4.12 -14.53
N THR A 99 -12.97 -4.35 -14.01
CA THR A 99 -12.70 -5.46 -13.10
C THR A 99 -13.49 -5.33 -11.79
N GLU A 100 -14.28 -6.35 -11.47
CA GLU A 100 -15.08 -6.44 -10.24
C GLU A 100 -14.37 -7.29 -9.17
N LYS A 101 -13.20 -6.85 -8.72
CA LYS A 101 -12.53 -7.52 -7.60
C LYS A 101 -12.78 -6.76 -6.32
N ASP A 102 -13.31 -7.46 -5.32
CA ASP A 102 -13.54 -6.92 -3.99
C ASP A 102 -12.24 -6.89 -3.16
N ASP A 103 -11.32 -7.81 -3.45
CA ASP A 103 -10.02 -7.86 -2.80
C ASP A 103 -9.03 -6.84 -3.39
N ILE A 104 -8.26 -6.22 -2.50
CA ILE A 104 -7.33 -5.14 -2.84
C ILE A 104 -5.89 -5.68 -2.85
N TRP A 105 -5.27 -5.71 -4.04
CA TRP A 105 -3.85 -5.99 -4.19
C TRP A 105 -3.00 -4.73 -3.95
N ILE A 106 -2.14 -4.79 -2.93
CA ILE A 106 -1.19 -3.74 -2.58
C ILE A 106 0.22 -4.29 -2.74
N GLY A 107 1.13 -3.56 -3.39
CA GLY A 107 2.50 -4.08 -3.50
C GLY A 107 3.58 -3.06 -3.81
N LYS A 108 4.83 -3.45 -3.59
CA LYS A 108 6.03 -2.63 -3.79
C LYS A 108 7.08 -3.44 -4.53
N TRP A 109 7.68 -2.84 -5.55
CA TRP A 109 8.84 -3.43 -6.23
C TRP A 109 10.03 -3.47 -5.28
N MET A 110 10.70 -4.61 -5.19
CA MET A 110 11.90 -4.83 -4.35
C MET A 110 13.16 -5.04 -5.20
N ALA A 111 13.03 -5.11 -6.52
CA ALA A 111 14.14 -5.13 -7.45
C ALA A 111 13.79 -4.33 -8.72
N SER A 112 14.80 -3.72 -9.35
CA SER A 112 14.66 -3.00 -10.61
C SER A 112 14.07 -3.90 -11.71
N ARG A 113 13.35 -3.27 -12.65
CA ARG A 113 12.74 -3.96 -13.79
C ARG A 113 13.75 -4.38 -14.87
N ASP A 114 14.84 -3.63 -15.00
CA ASP A 114 15.68 -3.68 -16.20
C ASP A 114 17.18 -3.88 -15.93
N THR A 115 17.63 -3.90 -14.67
CA THR A 115 19.05 -4.05 -14.33
C THR A 115 19.26 -4.68 -12.96
N GLU A 116 20.38 -5.38 -12.77
CA GLU A 116 20.96 -5.75 -11.47
C GLU A 116 21.37 -4.51 -10.62
N ALA A 117 21.13 -3.30 -11.13
CA ALA A 117 21.62 -2.05 -10.56
C ALA A 117 20.53 -1.32 -9.78
N ALA A 118 20.87 -0.99 -8.53
CA ALA A 118 20.05 -0.46 -7.46
C ALA A 118 19.06 -1.48 -6.86
N ALA A 119 19.52 -2.18 -5.81
CA ALA A 119 18.65 -2.89 -4.89
C ALA A 119 17.67 -1.87 -4.29
N ILE A 120 16.42 -1.87 -4.75
CA ILE A 120 15.35 -1.18 -4.03
C ILE A 120 15.33 -1.84 -2.64
N PRO A 121 15.43 -1.09 -1.54
CA PRO A 121 15.45 -1.69 -0.21
C PRO A 121 14.27 -2.66 -0.07
N PRO A 122 14.53 -3.95 0.21
CA PRO A 122 13.46 -4.92 0.31
C PRO A 122 12.50 -4.48 1.41
N PHE A 123 11.22 -4.68 1.17
CA PHE A 123 10.24 -4.62 2.24
C PHE A 123 10.47 -5.86 3.10
N THR A 124 10.97 -5.71 4.32
CA THR A 124 11.36 -6.83 5.19
C THR A 124 10.51 -6.91 6.46
N ASP A 125 10.05 -5.76 6.95
CA ASP A 125 9.46 -5.63 8.27
C ASP A 125 8.10 -4.93 8.17
N ALA A 126 7.11 -5.51 8.85
CA ALA A 126 5.92 -4.82 9.31
C ALA A 126 6.17 -4.26 10.72
N LEU A 127 5.32 -3.36 11.16
CA LEU A 127 5.33 -2.84 12.52
C LEU A 127 4.32 -3.63 13.35
N ASP A 128 4.79 -4.24 14.46
CA ASP A 128 3.88 -4.84 15.43
C ASP A 128 3.29 -3.75 16.33
N ILE A 129 1.98 -3.53 16.24
CA ILE A 129 1.28 -2.60 17.14
C ILE A 129 0.82 -3.33 18.42
N CYS A 130 0.72 -4.67 18.40
CA CYS A 130 0.23 -5.46 19.52
C CYS A 130 1.13 -5.37 20.76
N SER A 131 2.40 -5.04 20.58
CA SER A 131 3.43 -4.94 21.62
C SER A 131 3.54 -3.54 22.25
N GLY A 132 2.74 -2.56 21.84
CA GLY A 132 2.68 -1.22 22.42
C GLY A 132 3.47 -0.14 21.67
N VAL A 133 3.18 1.13 21.98
CA VAL A 133 3.60 2.31 21.19
C VAL A 133 5.10 2.65 21.34
N GLN A 134 5.77 2.18 22.40
CA GLN A 134 7.20 2.44 22.59
C GLN A 134 8.07 1.32 22.01
N GLY A 135 8.84 1.65 20.97
CA GLY A 135 9.83 0.76 20.39
C GLY A 135 9.26 -0.36 19.53
N GLN A 136 8.17 -0.08 18.78
CA GLN A 136 7.45 -1.00 17.88
C GLN A 136 8.38 -2.06 17.29
N PRO A 137 8.38 -3.28 17.84
CA PRO A 137 9.25 -4.33 17.37
C PRO A 137 8.89 -4.64 15.92
N LYS A 138 9.93 -4.85 15.13
CA LYS A 138 9.79 -5.24 13.74
C LYS A 138 9.15 -6.63 13.70
N PHE A 139 8.02 -6.74 13.02
CA PHE A 139 7.36 -7.99 12.72
C PHE A 139 7.83 -8.48 11.35
N PRO A 140 8.54 -9.62 11.25
CA PRO A 140 9.04 -10.07 9.97
C PRO A 140 7.88 -10.43 9.04
N ILE A 141 7.77 -9.79 7.88
CA ILE A 141 6.62 -10.02 6.97
C ILE A 141 6.51 -11.46 6.48
N SER A 142 7.60 -12.23 6.57
CA SER A 142 7.61 -13.65 6.22
C SER A 142 6.74 -14.51 7.12
N VAL A 143 6.36 -14.02 8.30
CA VAL A 143 5.47 -14.74 9.21
C VAL A 143 4.00 -14.32 9.05
N LEU A 144 3.70 -13.31 8.21
CA LEU A 144 2.34 -12.89 7.93
C LEU A 144 1.59 -13.99 7.18
N LYS A 145 0.38 -14.30 7.64
CA LYS A 145 -0.43 -15.39 7.12
C LYS A 145 -1.80 -14.90 6.65
N LYS A 146 -2.48 -15.78 5.92
CA LYS A 146 -3.91 -15.60 5.65
C LYS A 146 -4.67 -15.50 6.98
N PHE A 147 -5.69 -14.65 7.02
CA PHE A 147 -6.53 -14.34 8.18
C PHE A 147 -5.90 -13.45 9.26
N ASP A 148 -4.63 -13.03 9.11
CA ASP A 148 -4.08 -11.98 9.97
C ASP A 148 -4.83 -10.65 9.74
N ILE A 149 -4.97 -9.84 10.79
CA ILE A 149 -5.58 -8.52 10.69
C ILE A 149 -4.48 -7.49 10.61
N VAL A 150 -4.52 -6.70 9.54
CA VAL A 150 -3.49 -5.69 9.26
C VAL A 150 -4.10 -4.34 8.97
N ALA A 151 -3.31 -3.30 9.26
CA ALA A 151 -3.52 -1.97 8.71
C ALA A 151 -2.39 -1.68 7.72
N VAL A 152 -2.74 -1.21 6.53
CA VAL A 152 -1.79 -0.92 5.46
C VAL A 152 -1.86 0.53 5.08
N GLU A 153 -0.70 1.17 5.08
CA GLU A 153 -0.52 2.46 4.45
C GLU A 153 -0.04 2.25 3.01
N ALA A 154 -0.77 2.78 2.04
CA ALA A 154 -0.45 2.68 0.63
C ALA A 154 -0.51 4.04 -0.07
N LEU A 155 0.25 4.17 -1.17
CA LEU A 155 0.15 5.30 -2.09
C LEU A 155 -0.70 4.89 -3.29
N ILE A 156 -1.59 5.78 -3.74
CA ILE A 156 -2.33 5.56 -4.98
C ILE A 156 -1.43 5.95 -6.16
N SER A 157 -1.12 4.97 -7.00
CA SER A 157 -0.21 5.12 -8.13
C SER A 157 -0.86 4.71 -9.43
N ARG A 158 -0.34 5.19 -10.54
CA ARG A 158 -0.66 4.69 -11.88
C ARG A 158 0.57 4.05 -12.52
N TYR A 159 0.30 3.05 -13.34
CA TYR A 159 1.32 2.42 -14.18
C TYR A 159 0.79 2.20 -15.58
N THR A 160 1.70 2.23 -16.55
CA THR A 160 1.43 1.89 -17.95
C THR A 160 2.25 0.66 -18.33
N LYS A 161 1.74 -0.13 -19.28
CA LYS A 161 2.54 -1.16 -19.97
C LYS A 161 3.46 -0.53 -21.03
N ASP A 162 3.03 0.58 -21.63
CA ASP A 162 3.81 1.36 -22.58
C ASP A 162 4.25 2.69 -21.94
N TYR A 163 5.46 2.68 -21.38
CA TYR A 163 6.10 3.83 -20.73
C TYR A 163 6.37 5.01 -21.66
N LYS A 164 6.38 4.77 -22.98
CA LYS A 164 6.71 5.81 -23.96
C LYS A 164 5.49 6.68 -24.27
N THR A 165 4.32 6.08 -24.38
CA THR A 165 3.14 6.78 -24.91
C THR A 165 2.10 7.14 -23.86
N TRP A 166 2.06 6.47 -22.69
CA TRP A 166 1.03 6.68 -21.65
C TRP A 166 -0.40 6.72 -22.20
N LYS A 167 -0.66 6.05 -23.33
CA LYS A 167 -1.98 5.99 -23.96
C LYS A 167 -3.00 5.23 -23.13
N GLU A 168 -2.52 4.31 -22.30
CA GLU A 168 -3.32 3.53 -21.38
C GLU A 168 -2.58 3.43 -20.04
N TRP A 169 -3.31 3.46 -18.94
CA TRP A 169 -2.76 3.22 -17.62
C TRP A 169 -3.79 2.55 -16.71
N ARG A 170 -3.27 1.92 -15.67
CA ARG A 170 -4.06 1.34 -14.59
C ARG A 170 -3.63 1.93 -13.27
N ILE A 171 -4.57 1.98 -12.34
CA ILE A 171 -4.29 2.38 -10.97
C ILE A 171 -3.84 1.15 -10.18
N SER A 172 -2.90 1.37 -9.27
CA SER A 172 -2.45 0.39 -8.32
C SER A 172 -2.10 1.04 -6.99
N LEU A 173 -2.15 0.24 -5.93
CA LEU A 173 -1.67 0.67 -4.63
C LEU A 173 -0.22 0.24 -4.43
N GLN A 174 0.62 1.23 -4.13
CA GLN A 174 2.00 1.00 -3.77
C GLN A 174 2.12 0.87 -2.26
N LEU A 175 2.57 -0.28 -1.79
CA LEU A 175 2.77 -0.56 -0.36
C LEU A 175 3.80 0.44 0.23
N ASN A 176 3.40 1.18 1.27
CA ASN A 176 4.29 2.09 1.99
C ASN A 176 4.69 1.53 3.35
N ARG A 177 3.70 1.20 4.19
CA ARG A 177 3.90 0.61 5.53
C ARG A 177 2.83 -0.45 5.79
N LEU A 178 3.18 -1.43 6.62
CA LEU A 178 2.32 -2.54 7.02
C LEU A 178 2.37 -2.64 8.54
N PHE A 179 1.21 -2.77 9.16
CA PHE A 179 1.06 -2.87 10.61
C PHE A 179 0.25 -4.10 10.93
N VAL A 180 0.75 -4.95 11.82
CA VAL A 180 0.03 -6.13 12.27
C VAL A 180 -0.77 -5.74 13.52
N LEU A 181 -2.10 -5.85 13.41
CA LEU A 181 -3.04 -5.56 14.48
C LEU A 181 -3.43 -6.83 15.24
N HIS A 182 -3.40 -7.97 14.55
CA HIS A 182 -3.69 -9.28 15.11
C HIS A 182 -3.04 -10.35 14.25
N SER A 183 -2.42 -11.34 14.90
CA SER A 183 -1.94 -12.55 14.22
C SER A 183 -2.69 -13.76 14.73
N VAL A 184 -3.12 -14.64 13.82
CA VAL A 184 -3.94 -15.82 14.15
C VAL A 184 -3.21 -16.77 15.10
N ASP A 185 -1.89 -16.91 14.95
CA ASP A 185 -1.06 -17.76 15.82
C ASP A 185 -1.03 -17.26 17.27
N ALA A 186 -1.12 -15.95 17.50
CA ALA A 186 -1.09 -15.37 18.84
C ALA A 186 -2.36 -15.71 19.67
N THR A 187 -3.46 -16.02 18.98
CA THR A 187 -4.73 -16.40 19.60
C THR A 187 -4.73 -17.86 20.03
N GLN A 188 -4.09 -18.73 19.24
CA GLN A 188 -3.97 -20.15 19.53
C GLN A 188 -3.12 -20.39 20.78
N VAL A 189 -1.99 -19.70 20.92
CA VAL A 189 -1.13 -19.81 22.12
C VAL A 189 -1.85 -19.36 23.40
N LYS A 190 -2.69 -18.33 23.33
CA LYS A 190 -3.45 -17.85 24.51
C LYS A 190 -4.55 -18.83 24.93
N LEU A 191 -5.27 -19.43 23.99
CA LEU A 191 -6.31 -20.42 24.29
C LEU A 191 -5.71 -21.69 24.88
N ASP A 192 -4.59 -22.18 24.34
CA ASP A 192 -3.91 -23.36 24.86
C ASP A 192 -3.34 -23.10 26.26
N SER A 193 -2.83 -21.89 26.55
CA SER A 193 -2.31 -21.51 27.87
C SER A 193 -3.38 -21.29 28.95
N GLN A 194 -4.67 -21.21 28.59
CA GLN A 194 -5.78 -21.08 29.52
C GLN A 194 -6.50 -22.41 29.80
N LEU A 195 -6.10 -23.47 29.10
CA LEU A 195 -6.64 -24.82 29.24
C LEU A 195 -5.75 -25.75 30.08
N PHE A 196 -4.71 -25.21 30.72
CA PHE A 196 -3.83 -25.91 31.67
C PHE A 196 -3.73 -25.17 33.01
#